data_AF-A0A2W7TUL0-F1
#
_entry.id   AF-A0A2W7TUL0-F1
#
_cell.length_a   1.000
_cell.length_b   1.000
_cell.length_c   1.000
_cell.angle_alpha   90.00
_cell.angle_beta   90.00
_cell.angle_gamma   90.00
#
_symmetry.space_group_name_H-M   'P 1'
#
loop_
_entity.id
_entity.type
_entity.pdbx_description
1 polymer ?
#
loop_
_entity_poly.entity_id
_entity_poly.type
_entity_poly.pdbx_seq_one_letter_code
_entity_poly.pdbx_strand_id
1 'polypeptide(L)'
;MKILATIIKYLIWLLISVFSGMGWMRIELGKPTRATNFFTIFNGLDESIIIWIGEFIGLISFIPFILIDLYYIKRNIEIKRNQNIVRIFAILIISAIVTLIHYALEFILNWI
;
A
#
# COMPACT_ATOMS: atom_id res chain seq x y z
N MET A 1 -18.56 8.80 21.14
CA MET A 1 -17.07 8.85 21.24
C MET A 1 -16.37 7.56 20.80
N LYS A 2 -16.79 6.35 21.24
CA LYS A 2 -16.13 5.08 20.83
C LYS A 2 -16.11 4.83 19.30
N ILE A 3 -17.21 5.16 18.61
CA ILE A 3 -17.31 4.99 17.14
C ILE A 3 -16.32 5.92 16.43
N LEU A 4 -16.32 7.22 16.77
CA LEU A 4 -15.40 8.19 16.20
C LEU A 4 -13.92 7.80 16.40
N ALA A 5 -13.55 7.34 17.60
CA ALA A 5 -12.20 6.86 17.88
C ALA A 5 -11.83 5.64 17.02
N THR A 6 -12.79 4.77 16.72
CA THR A 6 -12.59 3.60 15.84
C THR A 6 -12.40 4.04 14.39
N ILE A 7 -13.20 4.99 13.91
CA ILE A 7 -13.08 5.55 12.56
C ILE A 7 -11.70 6.20 12.39
N ILE A 8 -11.28 7.06 13.32
CA ILE A 8 -9.96 7.71 13.28
C ILE A 8 -8.83 6.67 13.26
N LYS A 9 -8.95 5.61 14.08
CA LYS A 9 -7.97 4.52 14.11
C LYS A 9 -7.84 3.86 12.73
N TYR A 10 -8.94 3.51 12.08
CA TYR A 10 -8.89 2.88 10.76
C TYR A 10 -8.47 3.86 9.65
N LEU A 11 -8.77 5.14 9.79
CA LEU A 11 -8.26 6.17 8.88
C LEU A 11 -6.73 6.25 8.94
N ILE A 12 -6.12 6.16 10.13
CA ILE A 12 -4.66 6.10 10.27
C ILE A 12 -4.11 4.83 9.60
N TRP A 13 -4.75 3.68 9.78
CA TRP A 13 -4.32 2.44 9.12
C TRP A 13 -4.50 2.49 7.60
N LEU A 14 -5.53 3.18 7.11
CA LEU A 14 -5.71 3.43 5.67
C LEU A 14 -4.55 4.24 5.12
N LEU A 15 -4.18 5.34 5.79
CA LEU A 15 -3.03 6.16 5.38
C LEU A 15 -1.73 5.34 5.37
N ILE A 16 -1.51 4.50 6.38
CA ILE A 16 -0.36 3.58 6.42
C ILE A 16 -0.39 2.60 5.24
N SER A 17 -1.56 2.07 4.88
CA SER A 17 -1.75 1.19 3.73
C SER A 17 -1.43 1.91 2.41
N VAL A 18 -1.91 3.13 2.24
CA VAL A 18 -1.62 4.00 1.09
C VAL A 18 -0.12 4.26 0.97
N PHE A 19 0.53 4.71 2.04
CA PHE A 19 1.98 4.93 2.02
C PHE A 19 2.76 3.64 1.77
N SER A 20 2.28 2.50 2.24
CA SER A 20 2.88 1.21 1.93
C SER A 20 2.75 0.88 0.45
N GLY A 21 1.61 1.11 -0.18
CA GLY A 21 1.41 0.90 -1.62
C GLY A 21 2.32 1.79 -2.47
N MET A 22 2.42 3.09 -2.13
CA MET A 22 3.37 4.01 -2.76
C MET A 22 4.82 3.56 -2.57
N GLY A 23 5.17 3.07 -1.38
CA GLY A 23 6.50 2.54 -1.08
C GLY A 23 6.85 1.33 -1.95
N TRP A 24 5.91 0.40 -2.12
CA TRP A 24 6.09 -0.76 -2.99
C TRP A 24 6.21 -0.36 -4.46
N MET A 25 5.37 0.56 -4.95
CA MET A 25 5.50 1.09 -6.31
C MET A 25 6.85 1.76 -6.55
N ARG A 26 7.39 2.47 -5.55
CA ARG A 26 8.74 3.04 -5.64
C ARG A 26 9.82 1.98 -5.75
N ILE A 27 9.67 0.84 -5.07
CA ILE A 27 10.59 -0.29 -5.17
C ILE A 27 10.52 -0.91 -6.57
N GLU A 28 9.31 -1.07 -7.11
CA GLU A 28 9.05 -1.62 -8.45
C GLU A 28 9.66 -0.76 -9.56
N LEU A 29 9.44 0.56 -9.53
CA LEU A 29 9.99 1.51 -10.50
C LEU A 29 11.50 1.73 -10.35
N GLY A 30 12.05 1.50 -9.14
CA GLY A 30 13.47 1.67 -8.88
C GLY A 30 13.94 3.13 -8.86
N LYS A 31 15.12 3.38 -9.45
CA LYS A 31 15.72 4.74 -9.46
C LYS A 31 15.03 5.60 -10.51
N PRO A 32 14.66 6.85 -10.16
CA PRO A 32 13.97 7.73 -11.09
C PRO A 32 14.88 8.01 -12.29
N THR A 33 14.33 7.82 -13.49
CA THR A 33 15.03 8.11 -14.74
C THR A 33 14.80 9.55 -15.12
N ARG A 34 15.83 10.39 -14.95
CA ARG A 34 15.75 11.80 -15.34
C ARG A 34 16.27 11.98 -16.76
N ALA A 35 15.38 12.41 -17.66
CA ALA A 35 15.75 12.91 -18.96
C ALA A 35 16.47 14.26 -18.84
N THR A 36 17.54 14.44 -19.62
CA THR A 36 18.35 15.66 -19.65
C THR A 36 18.01 16.59 -20.83
N ASN A 37 17.24 16.12 -21.80
CA ASN A 37 16.93 16.83 -23.05
C ASN A 37 15.44 17.20 -23.14
N PHE A 38 14.90 17.42 -24.35
CA PHE A 38 13.49 17.80 -24.61
C PHE A 38 12.43 16.99 -23.82
N PHE A 39 12.74 15.76 -23.44
CA PHE A 39 11.91 14.89 -22.61
C PHE A 39 11.89 15.25 -21.10
N THR A 40 12.51 16.35 -20.67
CA THR A 40 12.50 16.82 -19.27
C THR A 40 11.10 17.06 -18.70
N ILE A 41 10.11 17.34 -19.55
CA ILE A 41 8.69 17.42 -19.16
C ILE A 41 8.18 16.12 -18.51
N PHE A 42 8.79 14.98 -18.84
CA PHE A 42 8.41 13.66 -18.32
C PHE A 42 9.13 13.28 -17.03
N ASN A 43 10.04 14.12 -16.51
CA ASN A 43 10.77 13.84 -15.27
C ASN A 43 9.88 13.75 -14.01
N GLY A 44 8.58 14.10 -14.12
CA GLY A 44 7.58 13.96 -13.06
C GLY A 44 6.65 12.74 -13.21
N LEU A 45 6.82 11.94 -14.27
CA LEU A 45 5.97 10.77 -14.51
C LEU A 45 6.17 9.70 -13.44
N ASP A 46 7.41 9.44 -13.03
CA ASP A 46 7.73 8.46 -11.99
C ASP A 46 6.99 8.80 -10.69
N GLU A 47 7.02 10.06 -10.25
CA GLU A 47 6.29 10.51 -9.06
C GLU A 47 4.78 10.42 -9.26
N SER A 48 4.28 10.74 -10.45
CA SER A 48 2.85 10.67 -10.77
C SER A 48 2.36 9.21 -10.72
N ILE A 49 3.10 8.27 -11.28
CA ILE A 49 2.78 6.84 -11.26
C ILE A 49 2.79 6.31 -9.82
N ILE A 50 3.78 6.70 -9.00
CA ILE A 50 3.84 6.32 -7.59
C ILE A 50 2.61 6.81 -6.83
N ILE A 51 2.16 8.04 -7.09
CA ILE A 51 0.96 8.58 -6.46
C ILE A 51 -0.27 7.80 -6.93
N TRP A 52 -0.53 7.75 -8.24
CA TRP A 52 -1.76 7.15 -8.75
C TRP A 52 -1.85 5.64 -8.52
N ILE A 53 -0.84 4.88 -8.95
CA ILE A 53 -0.85 3.41 -8.82
C ILE A 53 -0.59 3.00 -7.37
N GLY A 54 0.33 3.68 -6.69
CA GLY A 54 0.64 3.36 -5.30
C GLY A 54 -0.53 3.62 -4.34
N GLU A 55 -1.27 4.72 -4.52
CA GLU A 55 -2.51 4.96 -3.77
C GLU A 55 -3.55 3.87 -4.05
N PHE A 56 -3.72 3.49 -5.32
CA PHE A 56 -4.67 2.45 -5.72
C PHE A 56 -4.32 1.08 -5.12
N ILE A 57 -3.05 0.67 -5.19
CA ILE A 57 -2.54 -0.55 -4.54
C ILE A 57 -2.81 -0.50 -3.04
N GLY A 58 -2.52 0.63 -2.39
CA GLY A 58 -2.74 0.79 -0.95
C GLY A 58 -4.21 0.74 -0.55
N LEU A 59 -5.12 1.29 -1.37
CA LEU A 59 -6.57 1.20 -1.18
C LEU A 59 -7.09 -0.23 -1.32
N ILE A 60 -6.66 -0.95 -2.37
CA ILE A 60 -7.03 -2.37 -2.57
C ILE A 60 -6.52 -3.20 -1.40
N SER A 61 -5.28 -2.99 -0.97
CA SER A 61 -4.65 -3.72 0.13
C SER A 61 -5.34 -3.48 1.48
N PHE A 62 -5.97 -2.31 1.66
CA PHE A 62 -6.65 -1.98 2.90
C PHE A 62 -7.91 -2.82 3.16
N ILE A 63 -8.60 -3.24 2.10
CA ILE A 63 -9.83 -4.05 2.19
C ILE A 63 -9.57 -5.41 2.90
N PRO A 64 -8.66 -6.29 2.41
CA PRO A 64 -8.35 -7.53 3.11
C PRO A 64 -7.66 -7.30 4.45
N PHE A 65 -6.89 -6.21 4.62
CA PHE A 65 -6.32 -5.85 5.91
C PHE A 65 -7.39 -5.63 6.99
N ILE A 66 -8.46 -4.88 6.69
CA ILE A 66 -9.56 -4.68 7.64
C ILE A 66 -10.16 -6.02 8.07
N LEU A 67 -10.39 -6.92 7.11
CA LEU A 67 -10.94 -8.24 7.40
C LEU A 67 -10.02 -9.02 8.35
N ILE A 68 -8.72 -9.05 8.06
CA ILE A 68 -7.72 -9.72 8.91
C ILE A 68 -7.66 -9.08 10.31
N ASP A 69 -7.70 -7.75 10.42
CA ASP A 69 -7.67 -7.08 11.73
C ASP A 69 -8.91 -7.40 12.57
N LEU A 70 -10.11 -7.34 11.97
CA LEU A 70 -11.37 -7.55 12.68
C LEU A 70 -11.58 -9.01 13.11
N TYR A 71 -11.24 -9.96 12.24
CA TYR A 71 -11.49 -11.38 12.49
C TYR A 71 -10.35 -12.07 13.21
N TYR A 72 -9.09 -11.72 12.91
CA TYR A 72 -7.93 -12.44 13.44
C TYR A 72 -7.19 -11.63 14.51
N ILE A 73 -6.62 -10.48 14.16
CA ILE A 73 -5.68 -9.76 15.04
C ILE A 73 -6.37 -9.30 16.33
N LYS A 74 -7.56 -8.69 16.20
CA LYS A 74 -8.29 -8.15 17.35
C LYS A 74 -8.81 -9.24 18.28
N ARG A 75 -9.08 -10.44 17.77
CA ARG A 75 -9.65 -11.55 18.56
C ARG A 75 -8.59 -12.44 19.21
N ASN A 76 -7.48 -12.71 18.51
CA ASN A 76 -6.51 -13.72 18.92
C ASN A 76 -5.29 -13.17 19.66
N ILE A 77 -5.07 -11.86 19.67
CA ILE A 77 -3.87 -11.26 20.27
C ILE A 77 -4.27 -10.34 21.41
N GLU A 78 -3.94 -10.69 22.65
CA GLU A 78 -4.35 -9.94 23.84
C GLU A 78 -3.49 -8.68 24.06
N ILE A 79 -2.20 -8.76 23.77
CA ILE A 79 -1.24 -7.67 24.02
C ILE A 79 -1.33 -6.62 22.90
N LYS A 80 -1.75 -5.39 23.26
CA LYS A 80 -1.92 -4.27 22.32
C LYS A 80 -0.67 -3.95 21.49
N ARG A 81 0.53 -4.02 22.07
CA ARG A 81 1.79 -3.81 21.34
C ARG A 81 1.96 -4.84 20.23
N ASN A 82 1.73 -6.11 20.55
CA ASN A 82 1.85 -7.20 19.59
C ASN A 82 0.80 -7.09 18.49
N GLN A 83 -0.43 -6.64 18.82
CA GLN A 83 -1.44 -6.36 17.79
C GLN A 83 -0.96 -5.33 16.77
N ASN A 84 -0.35 -4.23 17.22
CA ASN A 84 0.11 -3.18 16.29
C ASN A 84 1.27 -3.65 15.42
N ILE A 85 2.21 -4.43 15.97
CA ILE A 85 3.30 -5.03 15.20
C ILE A 85 2.72 -5.96 14.12
N VAL A 86 1.79 -6.83 14.49
CA VAL A 86 1.14 -7.77 13.55
C VAL A 86 0.34 -7.02 12.49
N ARG A 87 -0.33 -5.91 12.83
CA ARG A 87 -1.02 -5.06 11.85
C ARG A 87 -0.06 -4.46 10.82
N ILE A 88 1.10 -3.97 11.26
CA ILE A 88 2.13 -3.44 10.36
C ILE A 88 2.60 -4.53 9.40
N PHE A 89 2.95 -5.71 9.92
CA PHE A 89 3.35 -6.83 9.06
C PHE A 89 2.24 -7.27 8.11
N ALA A 90 0.99 -7.30 8.57
CA ALA A 90 -0.15 -7.64 7.72
C ALA A 90 -0.29 -6.66 6.55
N ILE A 91 -0.23 -5.35 6.79
CA ILE A 91 -0.28 -4.34 5.73
C ILE A 91 0.89 -4.53 4.76
N LEU A 92 2.12 -4.66 5.27
CA LEU A 92 3.30 -4.81 4.41
C LEU A 92 3.21 -6.05 3.52
N ILE A 93 2.80 -7.19 4.07
CA ILE A 93 2.66 -8.45 3.34
C ILE A 93 1.54 -8.36 2.30
N ILE A 94 0.38 -7.83 2.68
CA ILE A 94 -0.75 -7.69 1.75
C ILE A 94 -0.39 -6.75 0.61
N SER A 95 0.15 -5.57 0.91
CA SER A 95 0.59 -4.62 -0.11
C SER A 95 1.64 -5.24 -1.03
N ALA A 96 2.59 -6.01 -0.49
CA ALA A 96 3.57 -6.73 -1.31
C ALA A 96 2.89 -7.72 -2.27
N ILE A 97 1.91 -8.49 -1.79
CA ILE A 97 1.15 -9.44 -2.63
C ILE A 97 0.40 -8.70 -3.74
N VAL A 98 -0.29 -7.60 -3.41
CA VAL A 98 -1.04 -6.82 -4.40
C VAL A 98 -0.10 -6.20 -5.45
N THR A 99 1.05 -5.66 -5.03
CA THR A 99 2.08 -5.18 -5.96
C THR A 99 2.65 -6.30 -6.82
N LEU A 100 2.91 -7.48 -6.27
CA LEU A 100 3.37 -8.63 -7.06
C LEU A 100 2.34 -9.06 -8.12
N ILE A 101 1.05 -9.02 -7.76
CA ILE A 101 -0.05 -9.29 -8.71
C ILE A 101 -0.08 -8.22 -9.79
N HIS A 102 0.02 -6.93 -9.42
CA HIS A 102 0.11 -5.82 -10.37
C HIS A 102 1.26 -6.04 -11.38
N TYR A 103 2.46 -6.28 -10.87
CA TYR A 103 3.64 -6.56 -11.69
C TYR A 103 3.44 -7.75 -12.63
N ALA A 104 2.83 -8.84 -12.15
CA ALA A 104 2.54 -10.00 -12.99
C ALA A 104 1.52 -9.71 -14.09
N LEU A 105 0.48 -8.93 -13.78
CA LEU A 105 -0.54 -8.54 -14.76
C LEU A 105 0.03 -7.64 -15.85
N GLU A 106 0.89 -6.69 -15.48
CA GLU A 106 1.55 -5.77 -16.40
C GLU A 106 2.60 -6.50 -17.25
N PHE A 107 3.62 -7.10 -16.62
CA PHE A 107 4.81 -7.56 -17.34
C PHE A 107 4.77 -9.02 -17.82
N ILE A 108 4.00 -9.89 -17.17
CA ILE A 108 3.93 -11.32 -17.56
C ILE A 108 2.80 -11.56 -18.55
N LEU A 109 1.66 -10.88 -18.34
CA LEU A 109 0.44 -11.12 -19.10
C LEU A 109 0.17 -10.03 -20.16
N ASN A 110 0.93 -8.92 -20.18
CA ASN A 110 0.69 -7.75 -21.05
C ASN A 110 -0.80 -7.34 -21.06
N TRP A 111 -1.44 -7.43 -19.89
CA TRP A 111 -2.88 -7.31 -19.79
C TRP A 111 -3.33 -5.87 -19.49
N ILE A 112 -2.38 -5.07 -19.01
CA ILE A 112 -2.42 -3.63 -18.75
C ILE A 112 -1.28 -3.03 -19.56
#